data_AF-A0AA90T5K2-F1
#
_entry.id   AF-A0AA90T5K2-F1
#
_cell.length_a   1.000
_cell.length_b   1.000
_cell.length_c   1.000
_cell.angle_alpha   90.00
_cell.angle_beta   90.00
_cell.angle_gamma   90.00
#
_symmetry.space_group_name_H-M   'P 1'
#
loop_
_entity.id
_entity.type
_entity.pdbx_description
1 polymer ?
#
loop_
_entity_poly.entity_id
_entity_poly.type
_entity_poly.pdbx_seq_one_letter_code
_entity_poly.pdbx_strand_id
1 'polypeptide(L)'
;IVRKETRAYQGRLQDEINQDRENHGKKPFPPDKFDKEETRAIKESTTDPESGYYVKDERTKQFAYSFHAAADRNGFVWGTIVTPGNTHDSHILEPLVEQVIEKVGKPEAVDADAAYKTPAITSYLFNKEITPALPYTRPRTKEGFFRKHDYVN
;
A
#
# COMPACT_ATOMS: atom_id res chain seq x y z
N ILE A 1 -8.58 -18.20 -11.82
CA ILE A 1 -7.47 -18.39 -10.85
C ILE A 1 -6.47 -17.29 -11.11
N VAL A 2 -6.13 -16.48 -10.11
CA VAL A 2 -5.20 -15.35 -10.31
C VAL A 2 -3.96 -15.57 -9.45
N ARG A 3 -2.79 -15.34 -10.04
CA ARG A 3 -1.50 -15.41 -9.37
C ARG A 3 -1.46 -14.28 -8.34
N LYS A 4 -1.17 -14.59 -7.07
CA LYS A 4 -0.88 -13.57 -6.07
C LYS A 4 0.40 -12.85 -6.50
N GLU A 5 0.30 -11.58 -6.88
CA GLU A 5 1.48 -10.80 -7.24
C GLU A 5 2.40 -10.71 -6.02
N THR A 6 3.61 -11.21 -6.19
CA THR A 6 4.70 -11.10 -5.23
C THR A 6 4.97 -9.60 -5.06
N ARG A 7 4.96 -9.12 -3.81
CA ARG A 7 5.10 -7.70 -3.49
C ARG A 7 6.44 -7.20 -4.07
N ALA A 8 6.43 -6.48 -5.19
CA ALA A 8 7.65 -5.95 -5.82
C ALA A 8 8.54 -5.16 -4.83
N TYR A 9 7.91 -4.51 -3.85
CA TYR A 9 8.59 -3.84 -2.75
C TYR A 9 9.35 -4.77 -1.80
N GLN A 10 8.88 -6.01 -1.55
CA GLN A 10 9.59 -6.96 -0.69
C GLN A 10 10.95 -7.35 -1.27
N GLY A 11 11.05 -7.50 -2.59
CA GLY A 11 12.34 -7.77 -3.25
C GLY A 11 13.32 -6.62 -3.03
N ARG A 12 12.90 -5.38 -3.36
CA ARG A 12 13.72 -4.18 -3.15
C ARG A 12 14.14 -4.02 -1.68
N LEU A 13 13.22 -4.22 -0.74
CA LEU A 13 13.52 -4.15 0.70
C LEU A 13 14.56 -5.20 1.12
N GLN A 14 14.48 -6.41 0.57
CA GLN A 14 15.43 -7.47 0.87
C GLN A 14 16.83 -7.13 0.34
N ASP A 15 16.90 -6.52 -0.84
CA ASP A 15 18.15 -6.05 -1.43
C ASP A 15 18.77 -4.92 -0.61
N GLU A 16 17.98 -3.94 -0.18
CA GLU A 16 18.41 -2.85 0.72
C GLU A 16 18.95 -3.40 2.05
N ILE A 17 18.23 -4.36 2.65
CA ILE A 17 18.67 -5.03 3.89
C ILE A 17 19.98 -5.79 3.66
N ASN A 18 20.13 -6.47 2.53
CA ASN A 18 21.34 -7.22 2.22
C ASN A 18 22.54 -6.29 2.00
N GLN A 19 22.35 -5.16 1.32
CA GLN A 19 23.38 -4.15 1.13
C GLN A 19 23.82 -3.54 2.47
N ASP A 20 22.88 -3.22 3.37
CA ASP A 20 23.20 -2.76 4.73
C ASP A 20 23.99 -3.82 5.51
N ARG A 21 23.62 -5.11 5.39
CA ARG A 21 24.34 -6.20 6.04
C ARG A 21 25.77 -6.32 5.54
N GLU A 22 26.00 -6.22 4.24
CA GLU A 22 27.34 -6.26 3.64
C GLU A 22 28.21 -5.09 4.15
N ASN A 23 27.65 -3.88 4.20
CA ASN A 23 28.32 -2.71 4.76
C ASN A 23 28.72 -2.91 6.25
N HIS A 24 27.93 -3.68 6.99
CA HIS A 24 28.19 -4.04 8.38
C HIS A 24 28.95 -5.37 8.56
N GLY A 25 29.51 -5.95 7.48
CA GLY A 25 30.29 -7.19 7.51
C GLY A 25 29.49 -8.46 7.84
N LYS A 26 28.16 -8.42 7.72
CA LYS A 26 27.26 -9.55 7.94
C LYS A 26 26.95 -10.24 6.63
N LYS A 27 26.80 -11.57 6.66
CA LYS A 27 26.41 -12.34 5.47
C LYS A 27 25.00 -11.95 5.02
N PRO A 28 24.72 -11.83 3.71
CA PRO A 28 23.37 -11.56 3.21
C PRO A 28 22.41 -12.69 3.63
N PHE A 29 21.13 -12.38 3.71
CA PHE A 29 20.13 -13.41 3.93
C PHE A 29 20.03 -14.31 2.69
N PRO A 30 19.80 -15.62 2.87
CA PRO A 30 19.49 -16.49 1.74
C PRO A 30 18.22 -15.97 1.05
N PRO A 31 18.12 -16.07 -0.29
CA PRO A 31 16.90 -15.71 -1.00
C PRO A 31 15.74 -16.52 -0.42
N ASP A 32 14.71 -15.80 0.00
CA ASP A 32 13.57 -16.40 0.67
C ASP A 32 12.86 -17.36 -0.29
N LYS A 33 12.56 -18.59 0.17
CA LYS A 33 11.82 -19.61 -0.59
C LYS A 33 10.31 -19.27 -0.69
N PHE A 34 9.99 -18.00 -0.93
CA PHE A 34 8.62 -17.48 -0.98
C PHE A 34 8.05 -17.37 -2.40
N ASP A 35 8.66 -18.03 -3.39
CA ASP A 35 8.00 -18.35 -4.67
C ASP A 35 7.01 -19.51 -4.51
N LYS A 36 6.19 -19.49 -3.46
CA LYS A 36 4.93 -20.23 -3.54
C LYS A 36 4.01 -19.36 -4.37
N GLU A 37 3.84 -19.73 -5.64
CA GLU A 37 2.77 -19.22 -6.48
C GLU A 37 1.43 -19.57 -5.84
N GLU A 38 1.02 -18.77 -4.86
CA GLU A 38 -0.28 -18.89 -4.22
C GLU A 38 -1.32 -18.45 -5.25
N THR A 39 -1.94 -19.44 -5.86
CA THR A 39 -3.08 -19.25 -6.73
C THR A 39 -4.32 -19.09 -5.87
N ARG A 40 -5.00 -17.94 -6.00
CA ARG A 40 -6.28 -17.71 -5.33
C ARG A 40 -7.41 -17.86 -6.34
N ALA A 41 -8.44 -18.61 -5.96
CA ALA A 41 -9.72 -18.58 -6.64
C ALA A 41 -10.41 -17.25 -6.31
N ILE A 42 -10.61 -16.41 -7.33
CA ILE A 42 -11.36 -15.16 -7.22
C ILE A 42 -12.77 -15.44 -7.75
N LYS A 43 -13.79 -14.88 -7.09
CA LYS A 43 -15.16 -14.91 -7.60
C LYS A 43 -15.30 -13.84 -8.66
N GLU A 44 -15.77 -14.24 -9.83
CA GLU A 44 -16.01 -13.37 -10.99
C GLU A 44 -17.52 -13.26 -11.22
N SER A 45 -17.96 -12.08 -11.64
CA SER A 45 -19.36 -11.84 -11.98
C SER A 45 -19.66 -12.40 -13.37
N THR A 46 -20.80 -13.06 -13.53
CA THR A 46 -21.25 -13.55 -14.83
C THR A 46 -21.76 -12.44 -15.75
N THR A 47 -22.13 -11.28 -15.19
CA THR A 47 -22.70 -10.15 -15.95
C THR A 47 -21.66 -9.10 -16.28
N ASP A 48 -20.68 -8.89 -15.40
CA ASP A 48 -19.62 -7.89 -15.57
C ASP A 48 -18.28 -8.43 -15.05
N PRO A 49 -17.47 -9.08 -15.91
CA PRO A 49 -16.18 -9.67 -15.55
C PRO A 49 -15.16 -8.67 -14.97
N GLU A 50 -15.27 -7.38 -15.28
CA GLU A 50 -14.34 -6.35 -14.81
C GLU A 50 -14.62 -5.91 -13.36
N SER A 51 -15.79 -6.27 -12.83
CA SER A 51 -16.17 -5.94 -11.45
C SER A 51 -15.46 -6.83 -10.42
N GLY A 52 -15.01 -6.22 -9.32
CA GLY A 52 -14.32 -6.92 -8.24
C GLY A 52 -15.29 -7.43 -7.18
N TYR A 53 -15.11 -8.67 -6.72
CA TYR A 53 -15.89 -9.20 -5.60
C TYR A 53 -15.48 -8.54 -4.27
N TYR A 54 -16.33 -7.65 -3.77
CA TYR A 54 -16.14 -6.89 -2.55
C TYR A 54 -16.99 -7.45 -1.40
N VAL A 55 -16.37 -7.57 -0.22
CA VAL A 55 -17.04 -8.01 1.00
C VAL A 55 -16.91 -6.90 2.02
N LYS A 56 -18.01 -6.19 2.29
CA LYS A 56 -18.03 -5.10 3.28
C LYS A 56 -18.12 -5.67 4.70
N ASP A 57 -19.03 -6.62 4.90
CA ASP A 57 -19.34 -7.29 6.17
C ASP A 57 -19.82 -8.72 5.86
N GLU A 58 -20.04 -9.56 6.89
CA GLU A 58 -20.50 -10.95 6.71
C GLU A 58 -21.79 -11.07 5.87
N ARG A 59 -22.67 -10.07 5.95
CA ARG A 59 -23.98 -10.02 5.28
C ARG A 59 -23.96 -9.39 3.89
N THR A 60 -23.07 -8.45 3.64
CA THR A 60 -23.04 -7.66 2.39
C THR A 60 -21.85 -8.03 1.53
N LYS A 61 -22.15 -8.83 0.49
CA LYS A 61 -21.24 -9.27 -0.56
C LYS A 61 -21.76 -8.71 -1.88
N GLN A 62 -20.94 -7.96 -2.60
CA GLN A 62 -21.34 -7.32 -3.84
C GLN A 62 -20.19 -7.31 -4.85
N PHE A 63 -20.52 -7.22 -6.13
CA PHE A 63 -19.55 -6.90 -7.16
C PHE A 63 -19.51 -5.38 -7.32
N ALA A 64 -18.32 -4.78 -7.25
CA ALA A 64 -18.16 -3.34 -7.21
C ALA A 64 -16.87 -2.88 -7.90
N TYR A 65 -16.82 -1.57 -8.16
CA TYR A 65 -15.62 -0.84 -8.54
C TYR A 65 -15.22 0.09 -7.41
N SER A 66 -13.92 0.23 -7.21
CA SER A 66 -13.32 1.25 -6.35
C SER A 66 -12.96 2.46 -7.19
N PHE A 67 -13.30 3.64 -6.69
CA PHE A 67 -12.94 4.91 -7.30
C PHE A 67 -11.88 5.58 -6.41
N HIS A 68 -10.69 5.78 -6.96
CA HIS A 68 -9.58 6.44 -6.28
C HIS A 68 -9.39 7.82 -6.91
N ALA A 69 -9.41 8.87 -6.10
CA ALA A 69 -9.26 10.24 -6.56
C ALA A 69 -8.18 10.98 -5.76
N ALA A 70 -7.38 11.76 -6.46
CA ALA A 70 -6.46 12.73 -5.87
C ALA A 70 -7.03 14.12 -6.14
N ALA A 71 -7.24 14.87 -5.06
CA ALA A 71 -7.76 16.23 -5.10
C ALA A 71 -6.78 17.21 -4.45
N ASP A 72 -6.86 18.46 -4.88
CA ASP A 72 -6.15 19.56 -4.25
C ASP A 72 -6.84 20.03 -2.96
N ARG A 73 -6.22 20.98 -2.27
CA ARG A 73 -6.77 21.58 -1.04
C ARG A 73 -8.11 22.31 -1.22
N ASN A 74 -8.47 22.66 -2.45
CA ASN A 74 -9.71 23.36 -2.78
C ASN A 74 -10.80 22.39 -3.26
N GLY A 75 -10.51 21.09 -3.33
CA GLY A 75 -11.44 20.04 -3.78
C GLY A 75 -11.45 19.80 -5.29
N PHE A 76 -10.52 20.37 -6.06
CA PHE A 76 -10.36 20.06 -7.48
C PHE A 76 -9.68 18.71 -7.65
N VAL A 77 -10.32 17.82 -8.41
CA VAL A 77 -9.78 16.49 -8.71
C VAL A 77 -8.75 16.58 -9.84
N TRP A 78 -7.51 16.21 -9.56
CA TRP A 78 -6.40 16.21 -10.53
C TRP A 78 -6.09 14.83 -11.10
N GLY A 79 -6.38 13.77 -10.33
CA GLY A 79 -6.14 12.39 -10.73
C GLY A 79 -7.31 11.49 -10.34
N THR A 80 -7.59 10.50 -11.17
CA THR A 80 -8.63 9.49 -10.92
C THR A 80 -8.23 8.15 -11.51
N ILE A 81 -8.40 7.09 -10.74
CA ILE A 81 -8.21 5.70 -11.18
C ILE A 81 -9.42 4.89 -10.71
N VAL A 82 -9.99 4.11 -11.63
CA VAL A 82 -11.06 3.15 -11.33
C VAL A 82 -10.46 1.76 -11.35
N THR A 83 -10.71 0.97 -10.31
CA THR A 83 -10.27 -0.42 -10.26
C THR A 83 -11.39 -1.36 -9.83
N PRO A 84 -11.27 -2.66 -10.09
CA PRO A 84 -12.14 -3.66 -9.48
C PRO A 84 -12.12 -3.53 -7.94
N GLY A 85 -13.26 -3.73 -7.28
CA GLY A 85 -13.41 -3.52 -5.84
C GLY A 85 -12.66 -4.52 -4.95
N ASN A 86 -11.98 -5.52 -5.52
CA ASN A 86 -11.10 -6.45 -4.82
C ASN A 86 -9.62 -6.07 -4.92
N THR A 87 -9.29 -4.97 -5.60
CA THR A 87 -7.94 -4.43 -5.69
C THR A 87 -7.53 -3.80 -4.36
N HIS A 88 -6.30 -4.02 -3.92
CA HIS A 88 -5.80 -3.48 -2.67
C HIS A 88 -5.30 -2.04 -2.86
N ASP A 89 -5.83 -1.10 -2.07
CA ASP A 89 -5.61 0.34 -2.19
C ASP A 89 -4.13 0.73 -2.25
N SER A 90 -3.26 0.02 -1.54
CA SER A 90 -1.82 0.33 -1.51
C SER A 90 -1.14 0.30 -2.88
N HIS A 91 -1.71 -0.40 -3.88
CA HIS A 91 -1.16 -0.45 -5.23
C HIS A 91 -1.55 0.76 -6.08
N ILE A 92 -2.57 1.52 -5.67
CA ILE A 92 -3.16 2.58 -6.50
C ILE A 92 -2.58 3.96 -6.19
N LEU A 93 -1.96 4.14 -5.01
CA LEU A 93 -1.40 5.44 -4.64
C LEU A 93 -0.25 5.85 -5.57
N GLU A 94 0.72 4.97 -5.83
CA GLU A 94 1.84 5.28 -6.73
C GLU A 94 1.36 5.74 -8.12
N PRO A 95 0.55 4.96 -8.88
CA PRO A 95 0.11 5.39 -10.20
C PRO A 95 -0.77 6.65 -10.16
N LEU A 96 -1.56 6.84 -9.10
CA LEU A 96 -2.37 8.05 -8.93
C LEU A 96 -1.49 9.29 -8.72
N VAL A 97 -0.42 9.18 -7.93
CA VAL A 97 0.54 10.26 -7.71
C VAL A 97 1.32 10.56 -9.00
N GLU A 98 1.76 9.56 -9.75
CA GLU A 98 2.39 9.80 -11.07
C GLU A 98 1.45 10.56 -12.01
N GLN A 99 0.18 10.16 -12.08
CA GLN A 99 -0.81 10.84 -12.91
C GLN A 99 -0.97 12.33 -12.53
N VAL A 100 -0.92 12.64 -11.23
CA VAL A 100 -0.94 14.03 -10.74
C VAL A 100 0.34 14.76 -11.14
N ILE A 101 1.51 14.14 -10.94
CA ILE A 101 2.82 14.71 -11.30
C ILE A 101 2.86 15.07 -12.78
N GLU A 102 2.39 14.19 -13.66
CA GLU A 102 2.39 14.41 -15.10
C GLU A 102 1.47 15.56 -15.53
N LYS A 103 0.31 15.72 -14.88
CA LYS A 103 -0.73 16.68 -15.29
C LYS A 103 -0.54 18.07 -14.71
N VAL A 104 -0.18 18.15 -13.44
CA VAL A 104 -0.16 19.41 -12.66
C VAL A 104 1.20 19.68 -12.01
N GLY A 105 2.08 18.69 -11.95
CA GLY A 105 3.40 18.81 -11.36
C GLY A 105 3.52 18.14 -9.99
N LYS A 106 4.75 18.13 -9.47
CA LYS A 106 5.09 17.44 -8.23
C LYS A 106 4.42 18.10 -7.01
N PRO A 107 3.61 17.37 -6.22
CA PRO A 107 3.04 17.90 -4.99
C PRO A 107 4.10 18.04 -3.90
N GLU A 108 3.94 19.01 -2.99
CA GLU A 108 4.79 19.16 -1.81
C GLU A 108 4.51 18.06 -0.76
N ALA A 109 3.24 17.73 -0.59
CA ALA A 109 2.78 16.73 0.35
C ALA A 109 1.61 15.93 -0.22
N VAL A 110 1.46 14.69 0.25
CA VAL A 110 0.33 13.80 -0.06
C VAL A 110 -0.33 13.40 1.25
N ASP A 111 -1.60 13.79 1.42
CA ASP A 111 -2.47 13.33 2.50
C ASP A 111 -3.24 12.09 2.04
N ALA A 112 -3.22 11.03 2.84
CA ALA A 112 -3.88 9.77 2.50
C ALA A 112 -4.32 8.99 3.74
N ASP A 113 -5.36 8.18 3.55
CA ASP A 113 -5.94 7.37 4.61
C ASP A 113 -4.98 6.33 5.21
N ALA A 114 -5.34 5.81 6.37
CA ALA A 114 -4.56 4.81 7.11
C ALA A 114 -4.25 3.54 6.29
N ALA A 115 -5.10 3.18 5.33
CA ALA A 115 -4.88 2.03 4.44
C ALA A 115 -3.63 2.20 3.55
N TYR A 116 -3.25 3.43 3.25
CA TYR A 116 -2.07 3.77 2.45
C TYR A 116 -0.78 3.82 3.26
N LYS A 117 -0.86 3.69 4.60
CA LYS A 117 0.29 3.74 5.49
C LYS A 117 1.10 2.44 5.45
N THR A 118 1.89 2.31 4.39
CA THR A 118 2.80 1.18 4.19
C THR A 118 4.24 1.68 4.00
N PRO A 119 5.27 0.91 4.42
CA PRO A 119 6.67 1.27 4.18
C PRO A 119 7.00 1.52 2.69
N ALA A 120 6.35 0.76 1.79
CA ALA A 120 6.48 0.91 0.34
C ALA A 120 6.09 2.31 -0.13
N ILE A 121 4.87 2.73 0.22
CA ILE A 121 4.33 4.04 -0.13
C ILE A 121 5.16 5.16 0.48
N THR A 122 5.54 5.04 1.75
CA THR A 122 6.36 6.09 2.39
C THR A 122 7.73 6.19 1.75
N SER A 123 8.38 5.08 1.42
CA SER A 123 9.68 5.08 0.72
C SER A 123 9.55 5.70 -0.67
N TYR A 124 8.51 5.34 -1.42
CA TYR A 124 8.19 5.94 -2.73
C TYR A 124 8.04 7.47 -2.64
N LEU A 125 7.24 7.96 -1.68
CA LEU A 125 7.02 9.41 -1.50
C LEU A 125 8.31 10.13 -1.10
N PHE A 126 9.09 9.58 -0.16
CA PHE A 126 10.36 10.18 0.26
C PHE A 126 11.38 10.22 -0.88
N ASN A 127 11.49 9.17 -1.70
CA ASN A 127 12.39 9.13 -2.85
C ASN A 127 12.04 10.18 -3.93
N LYS A 128 10.79 10.66 -3.94
CA LYS A 128 10.35 11.78 -4.80
C LYS A 128 10.41 13.15 -4.10
N GLU A 129 10.88 13.19 -2.86
CA GLU A 129 10.89 14.39 -2.02
C GLU A 129 9.46 14.95 -1.78
N ILE A 130 8.48 14.05 -1.65
CA ILE A 130 7.09 14.37 -1.34
C ILE A 130 6.84 14.02 0.13
N THR A 131 6.26 14.95 0.89
CA THR A 131 5.98 14.73 2.32
C THR A 131 4.73 13.86 2.52
N PRO A 132 4.81 12.67 3.13
CA PRO A 132 3.64 11.88 3.46
C PRO A 132 2.92 12.42 4.71
N ALA A 133 1.71 12.92 4.55
CA ALA A 133 0.81 13.28 5.65
C ALA A 133 -0.13 12.08 5.92
N LEU A 134 0.34 11.11 6.70
CA LEU A 134 -0.42 9.88 6.99
C LEU A 134 -0.88 9.84 8.45
N PRO A 135 -2.08 9.30 8.75
CA PRO A 135 -2.61 9.29 10.11
C PRO A 135 -1.74 8.51 11.09
N TYR A 136 -1.59 9.04 12.30
CA TYR A 136 -0.87 8.38 13.38
C TYR A 136 -1.64 7.17 13.90
N THR A 137 -0.94 6.05 14.08
CA THR A 137 -1.50 4.84 14.68
C THR A 137 -0.90 4.69 16.06
N ARG A 138 -1.71 4.83 17.11
CA ARG A 138 -1.22 4.69 18.49
C ARG A 138 -0.70 3.26 18.71
N PRO A 139 0.53 3.09 19.24
CA PRO A 139 1.05 1.77 19.62
C PRO A 139 0.08 1.07 20.57
N ARG A 140 -0.42 -0.10 20.18
CA ARG A 140 -1.24 -0.95 21.06
C ARG A 140 -0.30 -1.81 21.87
N THR A 141 -0.24 -1.55 23.17
CA THR A 141 0.47 -2.42 24.11
C THR A 141 -0.49 -3.54 24.51
N LYS A 142 0.00 -4.78 24.56
CA LYS A 142 -0.80 -5.92 25.02
C LYS A 142 -1.23 -5.68 26.47
N GLU A 143 -2.46 -6.06 26.79
CA GLU A 143 -2.97 -5.98 28.15
C GLU A 143 -2.07 -6.78 29.11
N GLY A 144 -1.74 -6.20 30.27
CA GLY A 144 -0.76 -6.75 31.22
C GLY A 144 0.71 -6.40 30.96
N PHE A 145 1.03 -5.68 29.88
CA PHE A 145 2.38 -5.17 29.61
C PHE A 145 2.44 -3.65 29.82
N PHE A 146 3.58 -3.16 30.33
CA PHE A 146 3.85 -1.73 30.47
C PHE A 146 3.82 -1.02 29.12
N ARG A 147 3.19 0.15 29.08
CA ARG A 147 3.10 1.00 27.88
C ARG A 147 4.47 1.63 27.62
N LYS A 148 4.75 1.97 26.37
CA LYS A 148 6.06 2.58 26.02
C LYS A 148 6.38 3.87 26.79
N HIS A 149 5.38 4.67 27.15
CA HIS A 149 5.59 5.88 27.97
C HIS A 149 5.88 5.58 29.44
N ASP A 150 5.61 4.37 29.93
CA ASP A 150 5.96 3.97 31.30
C ASP A 150 7.47 3.72 31.45
N TYR A 151 8.20 3.62 30.34
CA TYR A 151 9.66 3.40 30.31
C TYR A 151 10.48 4.65 30.00
N VAL A 152 9.84 5.74 29.58
CA VAL A 152 10.53 6.97 29.18
C VAL A 152 10.20 8.03 30.22
N ASN A 153 11.14 8.25 31.14
CA ASN A 153 11.15 9.41 32.04
C ASN A 153 11.48 10.69 31.27
#